data_AF-A0A7Z0D5H9-F1
#
_entry.id   AF-A0A7Z0D5H9-F1
#
_cell.length_a   1.000
_cell.length_b   1.000
_cell.length_c   1.000
_cell.angle_alpha   90.00
_cell.angle_beta   90.00
_cell.angle_gamma   90.00
#
_symmetry.space_group_name_H-M   'P 1'
#
loop_
_entity.id
_entity.type
_entity.pdbx_description
1 polymer ?
#
loop_
_entity_poly.entity_id
_entity_poly.type
_entity_poly.pdbx_seq_one_letter_code
_entity_poly.pdbx_strand_id
1 'polypeptide(L)'
;MTARPDAAPDGGSAVIEFSVAGLILLIPLIYLVVTLGRLQAASYAVTSAATAASAVTSRAADTAPTGAARQAAVLALRDHGFADAERSVAITCDPSCTAPRAVVTARVTLDVSLPGAPAAFAATLPTHITVTAHHTDEVAAYGYRP
;
A
#
# COMPACT_ATOMS: atom_id res chain seq x y z
N MET A 1 62.18 -38.18 -2.31
CA MET A 1 61.91 -37.04 -3.21
C MET A 1 60.41 -37.03 -3.48
N THR A 2 59.66 -36.33 -2.63
CA THR A 2 58.19 -36.21 -2.73
C THR A 2 57.88 -34.73 -2.91
N ALA A 3 57.49 -34.34 -4.14
CA ALA A 3 57.03 -33.00 -4.43
C ALA A 3 55.72 -32.75 -3.68
N ARG A 4 55.71 -31.74 -2.82
CA ARG A 4 54.50 -31.23 -2.17
C ARG A 4 53.79 -30.36 -3.22
N PRO A 5 52.49 -30.56 -3.51
CA PRO A 5 51.81 -29.68 -4.44
C PRO A 5 51.80 -28.27 -3.85
N ASP A 6 52.35 -27.32 -4.61
CA ASP A 6 52.30 -25.91 -4.27
C ASP A 6 50.83 -25.51 -4.13
N ALA A 7 50.43 -25.09 -2.93
CA ALA A 7 49.14 -24.48 -2.70
C ALA A 7 49.08 -23.23 -3.58
N ALA A 8 48.15 -23.22 -4.54
CA ALA A 8 47.94 -22.08 -5.41
C ALA A 8 47.74 -20.82 -4.54
N PRO A 9 48.38 -19.69 -4.88
CA PRO A 9 48.27 -18.50 -4.06
C PRO A 9 46.82 -17.96 -4.10
N ASP A 10 46.14 -17.97 -2.95
CA ASP A 10 44.85 -17.32 -2.65
C ASP A 10 44.94 -15.76 -2.72
N GLY A 11 45.81 -15.21 -3.56
CA GLY A 11 46.29 -13.82 -3.50
C GLY A 11 45.40 -12.76 -4.17
N GLY A 12 44.22 -13.14 -4.69
CA GLY A 12 43.33 -12.21 -5.40
C GLY A 12 41.84 -12.38 -5.07
N SER A 13 41.47 -13.38 -4.25
CA SER A 13 40.06 -13.68 -3.97
C SER A 13 39.44 -12.77 -2.92
N ALA A 14 40.22 -12.21 -1.99
CA ALA A 14 39.64 -11.50 -0.84
C ALA A 14 38.79 -10.27 -1.21
N VAL A 15 39.25 -9.46 -2.18
CA VAL A 15 38.49 -8.27 -2.62
C VAL A 15 37.24 -8.67 -3.41
N ILE A 16 37.34 -9.67 -4.30
CA ILE A 16 36.20 -10.14 -5.09
C ILE A 16 35.18 -10.90 -4.23
N GLU A 17 35.62 -11.71 -3.29
CA GLU A 17 34.77 -12.46 -2.36
C GLU A 17 34.03 -11.52 -1.43
N PHE A 18 34.72 -10.52 -0.87
CA PHE A 18 34.07 -9.48 -0.08
C PHE A 18 33.06 -8.67 -0.92
N SER A 19 33.41 -8.32 -2.15
CA SER A 19 32.50 -7.60 -3.05
C SER A 19 31.26 -8.44 -3.39
N VAL A 20 31.45 -9.73 -3.68
CA VAL A 20 30.36 -10.68 -3.97
C VAL A 20 29.47 -10.87 -2.74
N ALA A 21 30.05 -11.11 -1.55
CA ALA A 21 29.31 -11.21 -0.30
C ALA A 21 28.54 -9.91 0.00
N GLY A 22 29.17 -8.76 -0.23
CA GLY A 22 28.55 -7.45 -0.13
C GLY A 22 27.36 -7.30 -1.08
N LEU A 23 27.49 -7.71 -2.35
CA LEU A 23 26.40 -7.67 -3.33
C LEU A 23 25.26 -8.63 -2.96
N ILE A 24 25.58 -9.84 -2.50
CA ILE A 24 24.59 -10.83 -2.04
C ILE A 24 23.75 -10.27 -0.89
N LEU A 25 24.32 -9.44 -0.01
CA LEU A 25 23.58 -8.78 1.07
C LEU A 25 22.88 -7.49 0.59
N LEU A 26 23.55 -6.71 -0.25
CA LEU A 26 23.10 -5.39 -0.68
C LEU A 26 21.86 -5.47 -1.58
N ILE A 27 21.83 -6.41 -2.52
CA ILE A 27 20.69 -6.59 -3.43
C ILE A 27 19.36 -6.86 -2.67
N PRO A 28 19.27 -7.87 -1.79
CA PRO A 28 18.05 -8.11 -1.03
C PRO A 28 17.73 -6.98 -0.04
N LEU A 29 18.74 -6.30 0.51
CA LEU A 29 18.51 -5.14 1.36
C LEU A 29 17.85 -3.99 0.58
N ILE A 30 18.35 -3.66 -0.61
CA ILE A 30 17.75 -2.65 -1.49
C ILE A 30 16.33 -3.05 -1.85
N TYR A 31 16.12 -4.32 -2.22
CA TYR A 31 14.78 -4.85 -2.51
C TYR A 31 13.82 -4.67 -1.33
N LEU A 32 14.28 -4.97 -0.11
CA LEU A 32 13.49 -4.80 1.12
C LEU A 32 13.12 -3.34 1.34
N VAL A 33 14.07 -2.41 1.19
CA VAL A 33 13.83 -0.98 1.35
C VAL A 33 12.80 -0.46 0.34
N VAL A 34 12.92 -0.83 -0.94
CA VAL A 34 11.97 -0.43 -1.99
C VAL A 34 10.59 -1.02 -1.73
N THR A 35 10.52 -2.30 -1.34
CA THR A 35 9.26 -2.98 -1.04
C THR A 35 8.55 -2.35 0.15
N LEU A 36 9.27 -2.10 1.25
CA LEU A 36 8.72 -1.45 2.44
C LEU A 36 8.26 -0.03 2.12
N GLY A 37 9.02 0.75 1.35
CA GLY A 37 8.61 2.08 0.93
C GLY A 37 7.28 2.06 0.16
N ARG A 38 7.09 1.07 -0.72
CA ARG A 38 5.83 0.90 -1.45
C ARG A 38 4.66 0.51 -0.55
N LEU A 39 4.87 -0.36 0.43
CA LEU A 39 3.84 -0.75 1.41
C LEU A 39 3.48 0.39 2.38
N GLN A 40 4.46 1.20 2.76
CA GLN A 40 4.25 2.41 3.54
C GLN A 40 3.38 3.41 2.75
N ALA A 41 3.73 3.68 1.49
CA ALA A 41 2.93 4.51 0.60
C ALA A 41 1.49 4.00 0.47
N ALA A 42 1.31 2.69 0.28
CA ALA A 42 -0.01 2.07 0.21
C ALA A 42 -0.83 2.26 1.49
N SER A 43 -0.22 2.07 2.66
CA SER A 43 -0.86 2.24 3.97
C SER A 43 -1.36 3.66 4.19
N TYR A 44 -0.55 4.66 3.82
CA TYR A 44 -0.97 6.06 3.86
C TYR A 44 -2.07 6.36 2.84
N ALA A 45 -1.97 5.79 1.64
CA ALA A 45 -2.97 5.96 0.58
C ALA A 45 -4.34 5.44 1.00
N VAL A 46 -4.44 4.21 1.51
CA VAL A 46 -5.73 3.64 1.93
C VAL A 46 -6.33 4.38 3.12
N THR A 47 -5.50 4.89 4.03
CA THR A 47 -5.95 5.67 5.20
C THR A 47 -6.51 7.01 4.74
N SER A 48 -5.76 7.74 3.90
CA SER A 48 -6.19 9.01 3.30
C SER A 48 -7.49 8.82 2.50
N ALA A 49 -7.59 7.75 1.72
CA ALA A 49 -8.77 7.41 0.94
C ALA A 49 -10.00 7.09 1.81
N ALA A 50 -9.82 6.35 2.90
CA ALA A 50 -10.91 6.05 3.84
C ALA A 50 -11.41 7.33 4.52
N THR A 51 -10.50 8.19 4.99
CA THR A 51 -10.85 9.49 5.58
C THR A 51 -11.55 10.40 4.58
N ALA A 52 -11.08 10.47 3.34
CA ALA A 52 -11.73 11.27 2.30
C ALA A 52 -13.15 10.77 1.98
N ALA A 53 -13.33 9.45 1.84
CA ALA A 53 -14.63 8.85 1.56
C ALA A 53 -15.64 9.05 2.70
N SER A 54 -15.21 8.86 3.96
CA SER A 54 -16.08 9.11 5.12
C SER A 54 -16.44 10.59 5.24
N ALA A 55 -15.47 11.50 5.07
CA ALA A 55 -15.69 12.94 5.19
C ALA A 55 -16.62 13.52 4.12
N VAL A 56 -16.57 12.99 2.89
CA VAL A 56 -17.52 13.37 1.84
C VAL A 56 -18.92 12.86 2.15
N THR A 57 -19.02 11.65 2.71
CA THR A 57 -20.30 11.04 3.06
C THR A 57 -20.94 11.71 4.29
N SER A 58 -20.15 12.06 5.32
CA SER A 58 -20.65 12.70 6.56
C SER A 58 -21.18 14.11 6.36
N ARG A 59 -20.75 14.80 5.29
CA ARG A 59 -21.14 16.18 4.96
C ARG A 59 -22.25 16.28 3.91
N ALA A 60 -22.69 15.16 3.34
CA ALA A 60 -23.74 15.19 2.33
C ALA A 60 -25.12 15.38 2.97
N ALA A 61 -25.85 16.40 2.53
CA ALA A 61 -27.12 16.78 3.15
C ALA A 61 -28.29 15.85 2.74
N ASP A 62 -28.34 15.40 1.48
CA ASP A 62 -29.61 14.91 0.91
C ASP A 62 -29.56 13.50 0.31
N THR A 63 -28.38 12.96 -0.01
CA THR A 63 -28.22 11.58 -0.52
C THR A 63 -26.88 11.00 -0.09
N ALA A 64 -26.79 9.69 0.15
CA ALA A 64 -25.51 9.01 0.38
C ALA A 64 -24.69 9.12 -0.91
N PRO A 65 -23.65 9.98 -0.99
CA PRO A 65 -23.01 10.34 -2.24
C PRO A 65 -21.96 9.29 -2.60
N THR A 66 -22.37 8.02 -2.67
CA THR A 66 -21.46 6.87 -2.82
C THR A 66 -20.54 7.02 -4.02
N GLY A 67 -21.01 7.64 -5.10
CA GLY A 67 -20.19 8.03 -6.25
C GLY A 67 -19.10 9.05 -5.91
N ALA A 68 -19.45 10.16 -5.25
CA ALA A 68 -18.49 11.21 -4.87
C ALA A 68 -17.50 10.72 -3.80
N ALA A 69 -17.97 9.93 -2.84
CA ALA A 69 -17.11 9.32 -1.83
C ALA A 69 -16.10 8.34 -2.44
N ARG A 70 -16.53 7.52 -3.42
CA ARG A 70 -15.63 6.68 -4.20
C ARG A 70 -14.64 7.51 -5.02
N GLN A 71 -15.07 8.59 -5.66
CA GLN A 71 -14.18 9.48 -6.41
C GLN A 71 -13.14 10.16 -5.50
N ALA A 72 -13.52 10.57 -4.29
CA ALA A 72 -12.60 11.13 -3.30
C ALA A 72 -11.55 10.11 -2.85
N ALA A 73 -11.97 8.87 -2.55
CA ALA A 73 -11.04 7.77 -2.29
C ALA A 73 -10.12 7.50 -3.48
N VAL A 74 -10.66 7.54 -4.71
CA VAL A 74 -9.88 7.33 -5.93
C VAL A 74 -8.80 8.37 -6.10
N LEU A 75 -9.13 9.65 -5.86
CA LEU A 75 -8.20 10.76 -5.93
C LEU A 75 -7.09 10.61 -4.90
N ALA A 76 -7.44 10.33 -3.64
CA ALA A 76 -6.47 10.10 -2.57
C ALA A 76 -5.51 8.94 -2.89
N LEU A 77 -5.99 7.84 -3.45
CA LEU A 77 -5.14 6.73 -3.91
C LEU A 77 -4.21 7.15 -5.05
N ARG A 78 -4.68 8.02 -5.95
CA ARG A 78 -3.93 8.54 -7.08
C ARG A 78 -2.73 9.38 -6.63
N ASP A 79 -2.91 10.19 -5.58
CA ASP A 79 -1.86 11.05 -5.02
C ASP A 79 -0.65 10.27 -4.51
N HIS A 80 -0.85 9.00 -4.16
CA HIS A 80 0.19 8.08 -3.72
C HIS A 80 0.68 7.11 -4.83
N GLY A 81 0.28 7.34 -6.08
CA GLY A 81 0.73 6.53 -7.23
C GLY A 81 -0.06 5.24 -7.46
N PHE A 82 -1.25 5.10 -6.88
CA PHE A 82 -2.11 3.91 -7.02
C PHE A 82 -3.34 4.16 -7.92
N ALA A 83 -3.12 4.85 -9.04
CA ALA A 83 -4.20 5.21 -9.97
C ALA A 83 -4.91 3.99 -10.57
N ASP A 84 -4.11 3.01 -10.99
CA ASP A 84 -4.53 1.82 -11.74
C ASP A 84 -4.52 0.54 -10.89
N ALA A 85 -4.30 0.69 -9.58
CA ALA A 85 -4.30 -0.45 -8.66
C ALA A 85 -5.73 -0.97 -8.44
N GLU A 86 -5.86 -2.28 -8.34
CA GLU A 86 -7.12 -2.91 -7.95
C GLU A 86 -7.48 -2.50 -6.52
N ARG A 87 -8.75 -2.13 -6.34
CA ARG A 87 -9.24 -1.54 -5.09
C ARG A 87 -10.71 -1.80 -4.87
N SER A 88 -11.11 -1.80 -3.61
CA SER A 88 -12.52 -1.76 -3.22
C SER A 88 -12.77 -0.67 -2.17
N VAL A 89 -13.94 -0.04 -2.27
CA VAL A 89 -14.39 1.01 -1.33
C VAL A 89 -15.78 0.64 -0.86
N ALA A 90 -15.89 0.33 0.43
CA ALA A 90 -17.15 0.03 1.11
C ALA A 90 -17.48 1.17 2.07
N ILE A 91 -18.75 1.57 2.09
CA ILE A 91 -19.27 2.60 2.98
C ILE A 91 -20.45 2.00 3.72
N THR A 92 -20.43 2.09 5.04
CA THR A 92 -21.49 1.62 5.93
C THR A 92 -21.90 2.76 6.84
N CYS A 93 -23.21 2.98 6.99
CA CYS A 93 -23.76 4.01 7.84
C CYS A 93 -24.72 3.40 8.84
N ASP A 94 -24.71 3.91 10.07
CA ASP A 94 -25.62 3.50 11.14
C ASP A 94 -26.19 4.75 11.85
N PRO A 95 -27.52 4.97 11.86
CA PRO A 95 -28.58 4.13 11.29
C PRO A 95 -28.80 4.34 9.78
N SER A 96 -28.48 5.52 9.25
CA SER A 96 -28.54 5.82 7.81
C SER A 96 -27.61 6.99 7.49
N CYS A 97 -27.07 7.07 6.27
CA CYS A 97 -26.10 8.11 5.93
C CYS A 97 -26.66 9.54 5.94
N THR A 98 -27.97 9.71 6.03
CA THR A 98 -28.66 11.00 6.06
C THR A 98 -29.18 11.35 7.45
N ALA A 99 -29.13 10.42 8.40
CA ALA A 99 -29.58 10.70 9.76
C ALA A 99 -28.56 11.61 10.46
N PRO A 100 -29.01 12.69 11.14
CA PRO A 100 -28.14 13.49 11.99
C PRO A 100 -27.43 12.60 13.00
N ARG A 101 -26.13 12.83 13.22
CA ARG A 101 -25.29 12.04 14.14
C ARG A 101 -25.11 10.58 13.76
N ALA A 102 -25.46 10.19 12.53
CA ALA A 102 -25.17 8.85 12.05
C ALA A 102 -23.66 8.63 11.95
N VAL A 103 -23.25 7.40 12.23
CA VAL A 103 -21.86 6.97 12.15
C VAL A 103 -21.58 6.44 10.76
N VAL A 104 -20.71 7.12 10.02
CA VAL A 104 -20.26 6.74 8.69
C VAL A 104 -18.91 6.06 8.80
N THR A 105 -18.83 4.79 8.44
CA THR A 105 -17.56 4.06 8.32
C THR A 105 -17.23 3.79 6.86
N ALA A 106 -16.09 4.30 6.40
CA ALA A 106 -15.52 3.98 5.12
C ALA A 106 -14.40 2.95 5.30
N ARG A 107 -14.41 1.89 4.47
CA ARG A 107 -13.35 0.88 4.37
C ARG A 107 -12.80 0.89 2.96
N VAL A 108 -11.48 1.03 2.85
CA VAL A 108 -10.76 1.01 1.57
C VAL A 108 -9.76 -0.13 1.62
N THR A 109 -9.79 -0.95 0.58
CA THR A 109 -8.86 -2.06 0.37
C THR A 109 -8.15 -1.85 -0.96
N LEU A 110 -6.85 -2.09 -0.98
CA LEU A 110 -5.97 -1.86 -2.12
C LEU A 110 -5.04 -3.06 -2.30
N ASP A 111 -4.94 -3.55 -3.53
CA ASP A 111 -3.98 -4.59 -3.89
C ASP A 111 -2.70 -3.98 -4.47
N VAL A 112 -1.60 -4.21 -3.76
CA VAL A 112 -0.29 -3.60 -4.04
C VAL A 112 0.61 -4.62 -4.69
N SER A 113 0.96 -4.41 -5.96
CA SER A 113 1.95 -5.26 -6.66
C SER A 113 3.36 -5.04 -6.10
N LEU A 114 4.09 -6.12 -5.84
CA LEU A 114 5.46 -6.07 -5.35
C LEU A 114 6.43 -5.62 -6.44
N PRO A 115 7.41 -4.76 -6.12
CA PRO A 115 8.39 -4.27 -7.09
C PRO A 115 9.30 -5.41 -7.56
N GLY A 116 9.57 -5.49 -8.86
CA GLY A 116 10.55 -6.44 -9.40
C GLY A 116 10.15 -7.92 -9.39
N ALA A 117 8.93 -8.27 -8.95
CA ALA A 117 8.42 -9.63 -9.01
C ALA A 117 8.20 -10.04 -10.50
N PRO A 118 8.98 -10.98 -11.04
CA PRO A 118 8.81 -11.44 -12.42
C PRO A 118 7.45 -12.13 -12.60
N ALA A 119 6.73 -11.80 -13.67
CA ALA A 119 5.44 -12.41 -13.97
C ALA A 119 5.50 -13.96 -14.03
N ALA A 120 6.67 -14.51 -14.40
CA ALA A 120 6.92 -15.95 -14.41
C ALA A 120 6.76 -16.64 -13.04
N PHE A 121 6.93 -15.91 -11.93
CA PHE A 121 6.79 -16.45 -10.58
C PHE A 121 5.42 -16.15 -9.95
N ALA A 122 4.53 -15.45 -10.64
CA ALA A 122 3.20 -15.11 -10.12
C ALA A 122 2.31 -16.32 -9.84
N ALA A 123 2.59 -17.47 -10.48
CA ALA A 123 1.90 -18.73 -10.22
C ALA A 123 2.40 -19.47 -8.96
N THR A 124 3.59 -19.11 -8.46
CA THR A 124 4.28 -19.85 -7.39
C THR A 124 4.52 -19.03 -6.13
N LEU A 125 4.52 -17.70 -6.23
CA LEU A 125 4.78 -16.78 -5.12
C LEU A 125 3.71 -15.68 -5.09
N PRO A 126 3.28 -15.21 -3.90
CA PRO A 126 2.40 -14.04 -3.80
C PRO A 126 3.11 -12.80 -4.36
N THR A 127 2.61 -12.25 -5.46
CA THR A 127 3.16 -11.04 -6.11
C THR A 127 2.40 -9.77 -5.77
N HIS A 128 1.33 -9.90 -4.99
CA HIS A 128 0.51 -8.79 -4.49
C HIS A 128 0.33 -8.91 -2.97
N ILE A 129 0.15 -7.76 -2.33
CA ILE A 129 -0.18 -7.64 -0.92
C ILE A 129 -1.41 -6.75 -0.80
N THR A 130 -2.44 -7.25 -0.13
CA THR A 130 -3.66 -6.50 0.15
C THR A 130 -3.47 -5.63 1.38
N VAL A 131 -3.71 -4.33 1.26
CA VAL A 131 -3.66 -3.35 2.35
C VAL A 131 -5.06 -2.78 2.57
N THR A 132 -5.52 -2.75 3.81
CA THR A 132 -6.87 -2.27 4.15
C THR A 132 -6.80 -1.22 5.26
N ALA A 133 -7.60 -0.16 5.14
CA ALA A 133 -7.85 0.79 6.20
C ALA A 133 -9.35 1.06 6.35
N HIS A 134 -9.74 1.51 7.54
CA HIS A 134 -11.08 2.00 7.80
C HIS A 134 -11.01 3.31 8.57
N HIS A 135 -11.98 4.19 8.32
CA HIS A 135 -12.12 5.46 9.03
C HIS A 135 -13.59 5.72 9.29
N THR A 136 -13.89 6.30 10.44
CA THR A 136 -15.24 6.55 10.89
C THR A 136 -15.41 8.04 11.18
N ASP A 137 -16.53 8.60 10.71
CA ASP A 137 -16.89 10.02 10.86
C ASP A 137 -18.37 10.14 11.26
N GLU A 138 -18.77 11.25 11.86
CA GLU A 138 -20.16 11.49 12.32
C GLU A 138 -20.86 12.50 11.40
N VAL A 139 -22.10 12.20 10.99
CA VAL A 139 -22.92 13.14 10.21
C VAL A 139 -23.25 14.36 11.07
N ALA A 140 -22.97 15.55 10.54
CA ALA A 140 -23.20 16.80 11.26
C ALA A 140 -24.67 16.94 11.71
N ALA A 141 -24.87 17.27 13.00
CA ALA A 141 -26.21 17.40 13.59
C ALA A 141 -26.98 18.64 13.09
N TYR A 142 -26.27 19.66 12.61
CA TYR A 142 -26.84 20.91 12.11
C TYR A 142 -26.37 21.14 10.68
N GLY A 143 -27.33 21.41 9.77
CA GLY A 143 -27.04 21.66 8.36
C GLY A 143 -26.03 22.79 8.20
N TYR A 144 -24.87 22.48 7.64
CA TYR A 144 -23.88 23.48 7.26
C TYR A 144 -24.48 24.37 6.17
N ARG A 145 -24.82 25.61 6.51
CA ARG A 145 -25.09 26.67 5.53
C ARG A 145 -23.73 27.24 5.09
N PRO A 146 -23.40 27.23 3.78
CA PRO A 146 -22.17 27.83 3.28
C PRO A 146 -22.14 29.34 3.49
#